data_AF-A0A2S7WHA4-F1
#
_entry.id   AF-A0A2S7WHA4-F1
#
_cell.length_a   1.000
_cell.length_b   1.000
_cell.length_c   1.000
_cell.angle_alpha   90.00
_cell.angle_beta   90.00
_cell.angle_gamma   90.00
#
_symmetry.space_group_name_H-M   'P 1'
#
loop_
_entity.id
_entity.type
_entity.pdbx_description
1 polymer ?
#
loop_
_entity_poly.entity_id
_entity_poly.type
_entity_poly.pdbx_seq_one_letter_code
_entity_poly.pdbx_strand_id
1 'polypeptide(L)'
;MQLLNLKNNCMATQHKKYEYKATKYFKTTVHYSLISQNLKPQLSSKLNISASRDFAKSKPLFWCQERIQNKWFKPNLTGLFPTNRENVYWGCRGRYQHLILFVFKDNQECLTVYYFENYFTRNLDLLIKNL
;
A
#
# COMPACT_ATOMS: atom_id res chain seq x y z
N MET A 1 -23.03 -31.20 -31.13
CA MET A 1 -21.85 -30.37 -31.47
C MET A 1 -21.76 -29.29 -30.40
N GLN A 2 -20.87 -29.47 -29.41
CA GLN A 2 -20.70 -28.57 -28.27
C GLN A 2 -19.97 -27.30 -28.73
N LEU A 3 -20.61 -26.13 -28.59
CA LEU A 3 -19.94 -24.85 -28.73
C LEU A 3 -19.22 -24.52 -27.41
N LEU A 4 -17.92 -24.33 -27.56
CA LEU A 4 -16.92 -24.04 -26.53
C LEU A 4 -17.34 -22.84 -25.67
N ASN A 5 -17.58 -23.11 -24.39
CA ASN A 5 -17.66 -22.09 -23.35
C ASN A 5 -16.28 -22.04 -22.67
N LEU A 6 -15.39 -21.17 -23.14
CA LEU A 6 -14.06 -20.97 -22.53
C LEU A 6 -13.85 -19.50 -22.19
N LYS A 7 -14.49 -19.15 -21.06
CA LYS A 7 -14.03 -18.25 -20.00
C LYS A 7 -12.91 -17.28 -20.41
N ASN A 8 -13.29 -16.01 -20.54
CA ASN A 8 -12.43 -14.87 -20.27
C ASN A 8 -11.89 -14.99 -18.84
N ASN A 9 -10.78 -15.71 -18.64
CA ASN A 9 -10.00 -15.62 -17.41
C ASN A 9 -9.21 -14.32 -17.45
N CYS A 10 -9.89 -13.18 -17.29
CA CYS A 10 -9.25 -12.06 -16.62
C CYS A 10 -9.03 -12.56 -15.19
N MET A 11 -7.80 -12.91 -14.85
CA MET A 11 -7.44 -13.19 -13.45
C MET A 11 -7.75 -11.91 -12.68
N ALA A 12 -8.93 -11.85 -12.05
CA ALA A 12 -9.30 -10.80 -11.12
C ALA A 12 -8.13 -10.70 -10.15
N THR A 13 -7.40 -9.58 -10.20
CA THR A 13 -6.19 -9.45 -9.42
C THR A 13 -6.59 -9.39 -7.94
N GLN A 14 -6.56 -10.55 -7.29
CA GLN A 14 -7.03 -10.69 -5.93
C GLN A 14 -6.04 -9.96 -5.03
N HIS A 15 -6.51 -8.88 -4.42
CA HIS A 15 -5.75 -8.10 -3.45
C HIS A 15 -6.25 -8.41 -2.05
N LYS A 16 -5.36 -8.24 -1.06
CA LYS A 16 -5.77 -8.21 0.34
C LYS A 16 -5.89 -6.76 0.79
N LYS A 17 -7.00 -6.45 1.47
CA LYS A 17 -7.27 -5.13 2.04
C LYS A 17 -6.91 -5.13 3.52
N TYR A 18 -6.17 -4.11 3.94
CA TYR A 18 -5.83 -3.84 5.34
C TYR A 18 -6.31 -2.45 5.71
N GLU A 19 -6.90 -2.31 6.88
CA GLU A 19 -7.31 -1.02 7.41
C GLU A 19 -6.45 -0.70 8.63
N TYR A 20 -5.89 0.50 8.64
CA TYR A 20 -5.09 1.00 9.73
C TYR A 20 -5.67 2.29 10.25
N LYS A 21 -5.56 2.50 11.56
CA LYS A 21 -5.93 3.75 12.24
C LYS A 21 -4.67 4.47 12.70
N ALA A 22 -4.62 5.78 12.53
CA ALA A 22 -3.59 6.62 13.10
C ALA A 22 -3.61 6.50 14.63
N THR A 23 -2.43 6.44 15.24
CA THR A 23 -2.24 6.29 16.69
C THR A 23 -1.34 7.37 17.27
N LYS A 24 -0.51 8.00 16.44
CA LYS A 24 0.37 9.10 16.88
C LYS A 24 0.70 10.00 15.71
N TYR A 25 0.62 11.30 15.95
CA TYR A 25 0.94 12.35 14.98
C TYR A 25 2.21 13.08 15.41
N PHE A 26 3.09 13.30 14.46
CA PHE A 26 4.28 14.13 14.57
C PHE A 26 4.30 15.09 13.37
N LYS A 27 5.14 16.13 13.44
CA LYS A 27 5.21 17.18 12.41
C LYS A 27 5.33 16.64 10.97
N THR A 28 6.07 15.56 10.78
CA THR A 28 6.35 14.99 9.45
C THR A 28 5.99 13.51 9.36
N THR A 29 5.38 12.94 10.40
CA THR A 29 5.26 11.49 10.54
C THR A 29 3.96 11.11 11.22
N VAL A 30 3.30 10.07 10.73
CA VAL A 30 2.12 9.48 11.37
C VAL A 30 2.37 8.00 11.59
N HIS A 31 2.08 7.52 12.80
CA HIS A 31 2.10 6.11 13.13
C HIS A 31 0.70 5.52 13.04
N TYR A 32 0.60 4.36 12.42
CA TYR A 32 -0.65 3.65 12.21
C TYR A 32 -0.59 2.27 12.85
N SER A 33 -1.73 1.81 13.39
CA SER A 33 -1.92 0.44 13.86
C SER A 33 -3.01 -0.24 13.06
N LEU A 34 -2.79 -1.51 12.71
CA LEU A 34 -3.75 -2.34 11.99
C LEU A 34 -5.03 -2.49 12.83
N ILE A 35 -6.17 -2.20 12.24
CA ILE A 35 -7.49 -2.49 12.79
C ILE A 35 -7.70 -3.99 12.53
N SER A 36 -7.75 -4.76 13.62
CA SER A 36 -7.88 -6.23 13.73
C SER A 36 -8.13 -7.04 12.45
N GLN A 37 -7.37 -8.11 12.26
CA GLN A 37 -7.65 -9.13 11.24
C GLN A 37 -7.56 -10.55 11.81
N ASN A 38 -8.43 -11.43 11.31
CA ASN A 38 -8.40 -12.87 11.59
C ASN A 38 -7.25 -13.60 10.87
N LEU A 39 -6.47 -12.90 10.03
CA LEU A 39 -5.40 -13.45 9.20
C LEU A 39 -4.07 -12.78 9.53
N LYS A 40 -2.98 -13.53 9.37
CA LYS A 40 -1.61 -12.98 9.45
C LYS A 40 -1.40 -12.01 8.27
N PRO A 41 -1.23 -10.71 8.50
CA PRO A 41 -1.05 -9.73 7.43
C PRO A 41 0.32 -9.87 6.75
N GLN A 42 0.41 -9.56 5.45
CA GLN A 42 1.69 -9.51 4.72
C GLN A 42 2.55 -8.29 5.13
N LEU A 43 1.92 -7.28 5.69
CA LEU A 43 2.57 -6.12 6.29
C LEU A 43 2.49 -6.22 7.82
N SER A 44 3.46 -5.63 8.52
CA SER A 44 3.42 -5.54 9.97
C SER A 44 2.15 -4.83 10.47
N SER A 45 1.77 -5.13 11.71
CA SER A 45 0.60 -4.50 12.35
C SER A 45 0.79 -3.02 12.67
N LYS A 46 2.00 -2.47 12.49
CA LYS A 46 2.31 -1.06 12.75
C LYS A 46 3.09 -0.47 11.60
N LEU A 47 2.55 0.58 11.00
CA LEU A 47 3.19 1.32 9.92
C LEU A 47 3.59 2.72 10.40
N ASN A 48 4.68 3.22 9.85
CA ASN A 48 5.09 4.62 9.98
C ASN A 48 5.11 5.21 8.57
N ILE A 49 4.33 6.27 8.37
CA ILE A 49 4.34 7.08 7.15
C ILE A 49 5.02 8.40 7.48
N SER A 50 6.11 8.71 6.78
CA SER A 50 6.85 9.97 6.96
C SER A 50 6.96 10.76 5.67
N ALA A 51 6.82 12.07 5.74
CA ALA A 51 7.04 12.97 4.61
C ALA A 51 8.49 12.84 4.11
N SER A 52 8.64 12.81 2.79
CA SER A 52 9.95 12.79 2.17
C SER A 52 10.69 14.10 2.42
N ARG A 53 12.03 13.99 2.53
CA ARG A 53 12.95 15.14 2.66
C ARG A 53 13.72 15.38 1.36
N ASP A 54 13.24 14.81 0.25
CA ASP A 54 13.78 14.98 -1.10
C ASP A 54 15.24 14.55 -1.33
N PHE A 55 15.82 13.76 -0.41
CA PHE A 55 17.17 13.22 -0.56
C PHE A 55 17.27 12.07 -1.57
N ALA A 56 16.19 11.31 -1.78
CA ALA A 56 16.21 10.18 -2.72
C ALA A 56 16.02 10.67 -4.16
N LYS A 57 16.80 10.10 -5.10
CA LYS A 57 16.67 10.38 -6.54
C LYS A 57 15.29 10.03 -7.11
N SER A 58 14.60 9.05 -6.53
CA SER A 58 13.26 8.64 -6.95
C SER A 58 12.15 9.62 -6.54
N LYS A 59 12.41 10.56 -5.63
CA LYS A 59 11.47 11.61 -5.20
C LYS A 59 10.05 11.11 -4.82
N PRO A 60 9.93 10.12 -3.91
CA PRO A 60 8.61 9.80 -3.35
C PRO A 60 8.11 10.96 -2.48
N LEU A 61 6.78 11.08 -2.30
CA LEU A 61 6.19 12.09 -1.42
C LEU A 61 6.21 11.67 0.05
N PHE A 62 6.07 10.36 0.30
CA PHE A 62 6.20 9.80 1.64
C PHE A 62 7.07 8.54 1.64
N TRP A 63 7.40 8.06 2.83
CA TRP A 63 8.07 6.79 3.08
C TRP A 63 7.23 5.94 4.00
N CYS A 64 7.10 4.65 3.68
CA CYS A 64 6.47 3.67 4.54
C CYS A 64 7.53 2.79 5.20
N GLN A 65 7.44 2.63 6.52
CA GLN A 65 8.26 1.74 7.34
C GLN A 65 7.38 0.77 8.13
N GLU A 66 7.84 -0.47 8.24
CA GLU A 66 7.21 -1.50 9.07
C GLU A 66 7.87 -1.55 10.46
N ARG A 67 7.08 -1.91 11.49
CA ARG A 67 7.64 -2.20 12.81
C ARG A 67 7.81 -3.71 13.00
N ILE A 68 9.06 -4.16 13.06
CA ILE A 68 9.44 -5.57 13.22
C ILE A 68 10.22 -5.71 14.52
N GLN A 69 9.86 -6.69 15.36
CA GLN A 69 10.53 -6.94 16.66
C GLN A 69 10.66 -5.65 17.51
N ASN A 70 9.57 -4.88 17.60
CA ASN A 70 9.47 -3.61 18.32
C ASN A 70 10.31 -2.44 17.79
N LYS A 71 11.05 -2.61 16.68
CA LYS A 71 11.88 -1.56 16.05
C LYS A 71 11.33 -1.18 14.68
N TRP A 72 11.50 0.08 14.28
CA TRP A 72 11.22 0.51 12.90
C TRP A 72 12.29 -0.06 11.98
N PHE A 73 11.88 -0.90 11.04
CA PHE A 73 12.78 -1.65 10.18
C PHE A 73 13.48 -0.72 9.18
N LYS A 74 14.76 -1.00 8.94
CA LYS A 74 15.58 -0.34 7.92
C LYS A 74 16.12 -1.40 6.95
N PRO A 75 16.10 -1.17 5.63
CA PRO A 75 15.59 0.04 4.96
C PRO A 75 14.07 0.18 5.05
N ASN A 76 13.55 1.35 4.67
CA ASN A 76 12.11 1.58 4.52
C ASN A 76 11.49 0.50 3.63
N LEU A 77 10.23 0.12 3.91
CA LEU A 77 9.52 -0.85 3.06
C LEU A 77 9.46 -0.34 1.62
N THR A 78 9.00 0.90 1.45
CA THR A 78 8.84 1.51 0.13
C THR A 78 8.67 3.02 0.22
N GLY A 79 8.97 3.72 -0.87
CA GLY A 79 8.52 5.11 -1.07
C GLY A 79 7.08 5.11 -1.56
N LEU A 80 6.30 6.12 -1.16
CA LEU A 80 4.95 6.33 -1.64
C LEU A 80 4.96 7.38 -2.74
N PHE A 81 4.61 6.95 -3.94
CA PHE A 81 4.54 7.77 -5.14
C PHE A 81 3.09 8.13 -5.43
N PRO A 82 2.80 9.37 -5.85
CA PRO A 82 1.44 9.77 -6.14
C PRO A 82 0.87 9.00 -7.34
N THR A 83 -0.45 8.84 -7.34
CA THR A 83 -1.22 8.49 -8.53
C THR A 83 -1.92 9.74 -9.08
N ASN A 84 -2.69 9.61 -10.17
CA ASN A 84 -3.57 10.66 -10.66
C ASN A 84 -4.83 10.86 -9.79
N ARG A 85 -5.02 10.05 -8.73
CA ARG A 85 -6.10 10.21 -7.77
C ARG A 85 -5.58 10.76 -6.44
N GLU A 86 -6.26 11.78 -5.94
CA GLU A 86 -5.91 12.40 -4.66
C GLU A 86 -5.94 11.39 -3.52
N ASN A 87 -4.99 11.52 -2.58
CA ASN A 87 -4.85 10.67 -1.41
C ASN A 87 -4.60 9.17 -1.71
N VAL A 88 -4.33 8.82 -2.97
CA VAL A 88 -3.96 7.47 -3.41
C VAL A 88 -2.52 7.47 -3.88
N TYR A 89 -1.72 6.63 -3.22
CA TYR A 89 -0.30 6.47 -3.50
C TYR A 89 0.03 5.01 -3.74
N TRP A 90 1.11 4.78 -4.47
CA TRP A 90 1.61 3.44 -4.72
C TRP A 90 3.03 3.26 -4.22
N GLY A 91 3.35 2.02 -3.89
CA GLY A 91 4.70 1.55 -3.63
C GLY A 91 4.81 0.09 -4.02
N CYS A 92 5.96 -0.51 -3.73
CA CYS A 92 6.18 -1.92 -4.02
C CYS A 92 7.08 -2.60 -3.01
N ARG A 93 6.97 -3.93 -2.95
CA ARG A 93 7.88 -4.82 -2.20
C ARG A 93 8.59 -5.78 -3.17
N GLY A 94 9.80 -6.20 -2.81
CA GLY A 94 10.53 -7.24 -3.54
C GLY A 94 10.96 -6.82 -4.94
N ARG A 95 11.40 -5.56 -5.14
CA ARG A 95 11.81 -5.02 -6.45
C ARG A 95 10.70 -5.15 -7.51
N TYR A 96 9.53 -4.56 -7.23
CA TYR A 96 8.35 -4.61 -8.10
C TYR A 96 7.71 -6.00 -8.23
N GLN A 97 7.93 -6.90 -7.27
CA GLN A 97 7.21 -8.18 -7.22
C GLN A 97 5.77 -8.02 -6.70
N HIS A 98 5.57 -7.13 -5.74
CA HIS A 98 4.26 -6.86 -5.14
C HIS A 98 3.94 -5.37 -5.27
N LEU A 99 2.79 -5.05 -5.85
CA LEU A 99 2.21 -3.72 -5.83
C LEU A 99 1.47 -3.51 -4.50
N ILE A 100 1.61 -2.30 -3.94
CA ILE A 100 0.90 -1.89 -2.74
C ILE A 100 0.30 -0.52 -2.99
N LEU A 101 -1.02 -0.40 -2.83
CA LEU A 101 -1.71 0.89 -2.86
C LEU A 101 -2.03 1.34 -1.45
N PHE A 102 -1.81 2.63 -1.19
CA PHE A 102 -2.05 3.30 0.08
C PHE A 102 -3.08 4.40 -0.16
N VAL A 103 -4.23 4.29 0.50
CA VAL A 103 -5.35 5.23 0.39
C VAL A 103 -5.56 5.89 1.74
N PHE A 104 -5.23 7.18 1.81
CA PHE A 104 -5.48 7.99 3.01
C PHE A 104 -6.94 8.48 2.98
N LYS A 105 -7.60 8.41 4.13
CA LYS A 105 -8.98 8.86 4.35
C LYS A 105 -9.03 9.69 5.64
N ASP A 106 -10.11 10.45 5.79
CA ASP A 106 -10.41 11.18 7.02
C ASP A 106 -9.21 12.05 7.48
N ASN A 107 -8.67 12.86 6.57
CA ASN A 107 -7.49 13.70 6.84
C ASN A 107 -6.28 12.93 7.41
N GLN A 108 -5.98 11.76 6.85
CA GLN A 108 -4.90 10.85 7.27
C GLN A 108 -5.17 10.12 8.60
N GLU A 109 -6.38 10.19 9.16
CA GLU A 109 -6.73 9.42 10.34
C GLU A 109 -6.87 7.92 10.02
N CYS A 110 -7.32 7.61 8.80
CA CYS A 110 -7.55 6.26 8.31
C CYS A 110 -6.63 5.97 7.11
N LEU A 111 -6.00 4.80 7.11
CA LEU A 111 -5.16 4.32 6.01
C LEU A 111 -5.66 2.95 5.55
N THR A 112 -6.19 2.88 4.33
CA THR A 112 -6.47 1.60 3.68
C THR A 112 -5.28 1.19 2.81
N VAL A 113 -4.80 -0.03 2.99
CA VAL A 113 -3.70 -0.61 2.20
C VAL A 113 -4.20 -1.79 1.39
N TYR A 114 -4.06 -1.74 0.07
CA TYR A 114 -4.36 -2.83 -0.84
C TYR A 114 -3.05 -3.49 -1.27
N TYR A 115 -2.85 -4.76 -0.91
CA TYR A 115 -1.65 -5.52 -1.22
C TYR A 115 -1.94 -6.52 -2.34
N PHE A 116 -1.27 -6.35 -3.46
CA PHE A 116 -1.38 -7.22 -4.63
C PHE A 116 -0.16 -8.14 -4.66
N GLU A 117 -0.37 -9.40 -4.30
CA GLU A 117 0.71 -10.37 -4.16
C GLU A 117 1.13 -10.94 -5.52
N ASN A 118 2.45 -11.00 -5.81
CA ASN A 118 3.02 -11.46 -7.07
C ASN A 118 2.43 -10.78 -8.31
N TYR A 119 2.08 -9.49 -8.15
CA TYR A 119 1.49 -8.68 -9.19
C TYR A 119 2.03 -7.27 -9.12
N PHE A 120 2.43 -6.75 -10.27
CA PHE A 120 2.82 -5.36 -10.43
C PHE A 120 2.41 -4.84 -11.81
N THR A 121 1.93 -3.60 -11.85
CA THR A 121 1.61 -2.88 -13.08
C THR A 121 2.02 -1.42 -12.92
N ARG A 122 2.37 -0.79 -14.04
CA ARG A 122 2.56 0.67 -14.12
C ARG A 122 1.27 1.40 -14.46
N ASN A 123 0.32 0.71 -15.10
CA ASN A 123 -1.00 1.27 -15.39
C ASN A 123 -1.89 1.08 -14.17
N LEU A 124 -1.89 2.09 -13.29
CA LEU A 124 -2.65 2.08 -12.04
C LEU A 124 -4.11 2.54 -12.23
N ASP A 125 -4.43 3.19 -13.35
CA ASP A 125 -5.74 3.82 -13.59
C ASP A 125 -6.89 2.82 -13.41
N LEU A 126 -6.71 1.60 -13.93
CA LEU A 126 -7.71 0.52 -13.82
C LEU A 126 -7.94 0.08 -12.38
N LEU A 127 -6.91 0.12 -11.54
CA LEU A 127 -7.00 -0.32 -10.14
C LEU A 127 -7.63 0.76 -9.25
N ILE A 128 -7.38 2.03 -9.56
CA ILE A 128 -7.79 3.14 -8.69
C ILE A 128 -9.12 3.78 -9.09
N LYS A 129 -9.66 3.47 -10.27
CA LYS A 129 -10.92 4.04 -10.78
C LYS A 129 -12.10 3.87 -9.81
N ASN A 130 -12.17 2.75 -9.10
CA ASN A 130 -13.28 2.39 -8.23
C ASN A 130 -12.92 2.36 -6.72
N LEU A 131 -11.74 2.87 -6.34
CA LEU A 131 -11.33 2.95 -4.92
C LEU A 131 -12.07 4.03 -4.14
#